data_AF-A0A427YWQ4-F1
#
_entry.id   AF-A0A427YWQ4-F1
#
_cell.length_a   1.000
_cell.length_b   1.000
_cell.length_c   1.000
_cell.angle_alpha   90.00
_cell.angle_beta   90.00
_cell.angle_gamma   90.00
#
_symmetry.space_group_name_H-M   'P 1'
#
loop_
_entity.id
_entity.type
_entity.pdbx_description
1 polymer ?
#
loop_
_entity_poly.entity_id
_entity_poly.type
_entity_poly.pdbx_seq_one_letter_code
_entity_poly.pdbx_strand_id
1 'polypeptide(L)'
;MPPQGTYPWSIVTAVSDPYPCFTICSGLPYVAIRPLPTSFLCQCGPTLPATSYAACSPSVNFYYGGDVMPSAGMRRRKELALKTGEEKGLCPAGLEACSVLGIPGGYECLDTASELESCGGCLHQLDGQTSPANQGVDCQEVPGVPVGAITCQDGECEAFGCDDGYALVDGYCFEE
;
A
#
# COMPACT_ATOMS: atom_id res chain seq x y z
N MET A 1 -10.76 -23.07 32.14
CA MET A 1 -10.80 -21.60 32.04
C MET A 1 -9.36 -21.12 32.09
N PRO A 2 -8.74 -20.74 30.96
CA PRO A 2 -7.37 -20.21 30.97
C PRO A 2 -7.35 -18.76 31.51
N PRO A 3 -6.21 -18.31 32.08
CA PRO A 3 -6.16 -17.13 32.93
C PRO A 3 -6.21 -15.84 32.10
N GLN A 4 -6.90 -14.85 32.67
CA GLN A 4 -7.01 -13.48 32.19
C GLN A 4 -5.65 -12.79 32.29
N GLY A 5 -4.86 -12.84 31.21
CA GLY A 5 -3.69 -11.98 31.06
C GLY A 5 -4.13 -10.53 30.93
N THR A 6 -3.69 -9.69 31.86
CA THR A 6 -3.90 -8.24 31.87
C THR A 6 -3.06 -7.60 30.75
N TYR A 7 -3.65 -7.45 29.56
CA TYR A 7 -3.11 -6.60 28.49
C TYR A 7 -3.90 -5.28 28.48
N PRO A 8 -3.27 -4.10 28.24
CA PRO A 8 -3.91 -2.79 28.41
C PRO A 8 -4.79 -2.45 27.21
N TRP A 9 -5.96 -3.09 27.12
CA TRP A 9 -7.03 -2.70 26.20
C TRP A 9 -7.87 -1.62 26.88
N SER A 10 -7.37 -0.38 26.83
CA SER A 10 -7.76 0.70 27.77
C SER A 10 -8.97 1.53 27.33
N ILE A 11 -9.46 1.36 26.10
CA ILE A 11 -10.64 2.07 25.59
C ILE A 11 -11.64 1.03 25.14
N VAL A 12 -12.77 0.97 25.84
CA VAL A 12 -13.90 0.07 25.54
C VAL A 12 -15.14 0.93 25.36
N THR A 13 -15.57 1.11 24.11
CA THR A 13 -16.76 1.90 23.77
C THR A 13 -17.70 1.07 22.91
N ALA A 14 -19.00 1.17 23.19
CA ALA A 14 -20.03 0.56 22.38
C ALA A 14 -20.53 1.56 21.32
N VAL A 15 -20.63 1.10 20.08
CA VAL A 15 -21.09 1.90 18.93
C VAL A 15 -22.18 1.14 18.17
N SER A 16 -23.06 1.84 17.47
CA SER A 16 -24.13 1.24 16.66
C SER A 16 -23.64 0.69 15.32
N ASP A 17 -22.47 1.17 14.87
CA ASP A 17 -21.85 0.81 13.59
C ASP A 17 -20.35 0.51 13.86
N PRO A 18 -19.73 -0.47 13.19
CA PRO A 18 -18.34 -0.84 13.45
C PRO A 18 -17.33 0.20 12.95
N TYR A 19 -17.67 1.04 11.97
CA TYR A 19 -16.74 2.00 11.35
C TYR A 19 -16.16 3.03 12.33
N PRO A 20 -16.95 3.65 13.25
CA PRO A 20 -16.44 4.50 14.31
C PRO A 20 -15.29 3.90 15.15
N CYS A 21 -15.17 2.57 15.26
CA CYS A 21 -14.07 1.96 16.01
C CYS A 21 -12.69 2.31 15.44
N PHE A 22 -12.57 2.48 14.11
CA PHE A 22 -11.30 2.85 13.48
C PHE A 22 -10.90 4.29 13.79
N THR A 23 -11.87 5.20 13.87
CA THR A 23 -11.63 6.58 14.27
C THR A 23 -11.30 6.68 15.76
N ILE A 24 -12.05 5.97 16.61
CA ILE A 24 -11.84 5.93 18.06
C ILE A 24 -10.46 5.36 18.42
N CYS A 25 -10.02 4.31 17.71
CA CYS A 25 -8.75 3.65 17.97
C CYS A 25 -7.58 4.18 17.12
N SER A 26 -7.74 5.29 16.39
CA SER A 26 -6.72 5.83 15.48
C SER A 26 -5.36 6.14 16.12
N GLY A 27 -5.31 6.34 17.44
CA GLY A 27 -4.07 6.56 18.20
C GLY A 27 -3.32 5.29 18.62
N LEU A 28 -3.81 4.09 18.29
CA LEU A 28 -3.20 2.81 18.66
C LEU A 28 -3.07 1.88 17.44
N PRO A 29 -2.05 1.02 17.40
CA PRO A 29 -1.74 0.18 16.23
C PRO A 29 -2.79 -0.92 15.95
N TYR A 30 -3.59 -1.29 16.95
CA TYR A 30 -4.58 -2.36 16.82
C TYR A 30 -5.95 -1.96 17.37
N VAL A 31 -6.98 -2.42 16.66
CA VAL A 31 -8.39 -2.35 17.08
C VAL A 31 -9.00 -3.75 17.06
N ALA A 32 -9.75 -4.09 18.09
CA ALA A 32 -10.58 -5.27 18.14
C ALA A 32 -12.05 -4.85 18.14
N ILE A 33 -12.85 -5.44 17.25
CA ILE A 33 -14.28 -5.20 17.16
C ILE A 33 -15.00 -6.47 17.58
N ARG A 34 -15.83 -6.39 18.62
CA ARG A 34 -16.69 -7.48 19.05
C ARG A 34 -18.14 -7.20 18.66
N PRO A 35 -18.79 -8.03 17.84
CA PRO A 35 -20.21 -7.88 17.61
C PRO A 35 -21.00 -8.25 18.88
N LEU A 36 -21.99 -7.43 19.18
CA LEU A 36 -23.03 -7.67 20.18
C LEU A 36 -24.38 -7.72 19.45
N PRO A 37 -25.46 -8.23 20.07
CA PRO A 37 -26.75 -8.39 19.39
C PRO A 37 -27.30 -7.12 18.73
N THR A 38 -26.95 -5.93 19.23
CA THR A 38 -27.46 -4.64 18.75
C THR A 38 -26.38 -3.56 18.66
N SER A 39 -25.10 -3.90 18.79
CA SER A 39 -24.01 -2.93 18.83
C SER A 39 -22.65 -3.61 18.58
N PHE A 40 -21.59 -2.82 18.55
CA PHE A 40 -20.21 -3.28 18.43
C PHE A 40 -19.40 -2.74 19.59
N LEU A 41 -18.58 -3.59 20.19
CA LEU A 41 -17.61 -3.18 21.20
C LEU A 41 -16.27 -2.91 20.52
N CYS A 42 -15.84 -1.66 20.53
CA CYS A 42 -14.50 -1.27 20.11
C CYS A 42 -13.54 -1.48 21.29
N GLN A 43 -12.42 -2.15 21.04
CA GLN A 43 -11.32 -2.26 21.98
C GLN A 43 -10.05 -1.81 21.25
N CYS A 44 -9.25 -0.92 21.85
CA CYS A 44 -7.99 -0.47 21.25
C CYS A 44 -6.80 -1.01 22.05
N GLY A 45 -5.70 -1.40 21.40
CA GLY A 45 -4.55 -1.99 22.10
C GLY A 45 -3.21 -1.74 21.40
N PRO A 46 -2.09 -1.73 22.15
CA PRO A 46 -0.75 -1.55 21.60
C PRO A 46 -0.15 -2.83 21.01
N THR A 47 -0.72 -3.99 21.34
CA THR A 47 -0.24 -5.30 20.87
C THR A 47 -1.41 -6.23 20.54
N LEU A 48 -1.22 -7.10 19.55
CA LEU A 48 -2.14 -8.24 19.37
C LEU A 48 -1.92 -9.25 20.51
N PRO A 49 -2.99 -9.83 21.07
CA PRO A 49 -2.84 -10.93 22.02
C PRO A 49 -2.16 -12.09 21.29
N ALA A 50 -1.20 -12.74 21.95
CA ALA A 50 -0.58 -13.95 21.43
C ALA A 50 -1.69 -14.98 21.13
N THR A 51 -1.90 -15.23 19.85
CA THR A 51 -3.07 -15.86 19.25
C THR A 51 -3.51 -17.17 19.93
N SER A 52 -4.81 -17.27 20.22
CA SER A 52 -5.54 -18.51 19.94
C SER A 52 -6.50 -18.21 18.79
N TYR A 53 -6.21 -18.73 17.60
CA TYR A 53 -7.17 -18.69 16.50
C TYR A 53 -8.48 -19.29 17.00
N ALA A 54 -9.54 -18.48 17.04
CA ALA A 54 -10.87 -18.92 17.41
C ALA A 54 -11.70 -19.15 16.15
N ALA A 55 -12.66 -20.08 16.20
CA ALA A 55 -13.66 -20.22 15.15
C ALA A 55 -14.46 -18.90 15.04
N CYS A 56 -14.69 -18.44 13.81
CA CYS A 56 -15.51 -17.26 13.55
C CYS A 56 -16.90 -17.45 14.15
N SER A 57 -17.31 -16.53 15.02
CA SER A 57 -18.60 -16.55 15.70
C SER A 57 -19.09 -15.12 15.96
N PRO A 58 -20.41 -14.87 16.04
CA PRO A 58 -20.95 -13.54 16.31
C PRO A 58 -20.51 -12.89 17.62
N SER A 59 -19.80 -13.61 18.50
CA SER A 59 -19.38 -13.10 19.81
C SER A 59 -17.86 -13.09 20.03
N VAL A 60 -17.06 -13.35 18.98
CA VAL A 60 -15.60 -13.28 19.06
C VAL A 60 -15.10 -11.90 18.63
N ASN A 61 -13.88 -11.58 19.08
CA ASN A 61 -13.21 -10.35 18.68
C ASN A 61 -12.60 -10.51 17.29
N PHE A 62 -12.87 -9.55 16.40
CA PHE A 62 -12.19 -9.37 15.13
C PHE A 62 -11.08 -8.35 15.31
N TYR A 63 -9.83 -8.79 15.18
CA TYR A 63 -8.66 -7.94 15.35
C TYR A 63 -8.21 -7.37 14.00
N TYR A 64 -8.03 -6.06 13.95
CA TYR A 64 -7.50 -5.31 12.82
C TYR A 64 -6.24 -4.59 13.28
N GLY A 65 -5.21 -4.60 12.45
CA GLY A 65 -3.92 -4.00 12.74
C GLY A 65 -3.30 -3.42 11.48
N GLY A 66 -2.56 -2.32 11.64
CA GLY A 66 -1.89 -1.61 10.55
C GLY A 66 -0.51 -2.15 10.19
N ASP A 67 -0.12 -3.34 10.65
CA ASP A 67 1.13 -3.93 10.19
C ASP A 67 0.93 -4.41 8.76
N VAL A 68 1.41 -3.62 7.79
CA VAL A 68 1.73 -4.09 6.44
C VAL A 68 2.79 -5.17 6.57
N MET A 69 2.35 -6.39 6.89
CA MET A 69 3.25 -7.53 7.00
C MET A 69 3.54 -8.00 5.58
N PRO A 70 4.77 -7.77 5.05
CA PRO A 70 5.14 -8.38 3.79
C PRO A 70 4.94 -9.88 3.91
N SER A 71 4.41 -10.50 2.85
CA SER A 71 4.15 -11.93 2.83
C SER A 71 5.42 -12.70 3.23
N ALA A 72 5.26 -13.89 3.82
CA ALA A 72 6.41 -14.72 4.22
C ALA A 72 7.40 -14.95 3.05
N GLY A 73 6.89 -14.98 1.81
CA GLY A 73 7.70 -15.03 0.59
C GLY A 73 8.56 -13.79 0.39
N MET A 74 7.98 -12.58 0.51
CA MET A 74 8.71 -11.32 0.37
C MET A 74 9.75 -11.12 1.48
N ARG A 75 9.44 -11.52 2.71
CA ARG A 75 10.40 -11.53 3.82
C ARG A 75 11.60 -12.41 3.52
N ARG A 76 11.36 -13.63 3.02
CA ARG A 76 12.43 -14.57 2.65
C ARG A 76 13.28 -14.03 1.50
N ARG A 77 12.68 -13.35 0.52
CA ARG A 77 13.41 -12.72 -0.59
C ARG A 77 14.29 -11.57 -0.11
N LYS A 78 13.75 -10.65 0.70
CA LYS A 78 14.51 -9.56 1.32
C LYS A 78 15.68 -10.09 2.15
N GLU A 79 15.44 -11.11 2.96
CA GLU A 79 16.48 -11.74 3.78
C GLU A 79 17.55 -12.44 2.92
N LEU A 80 17.15 -13.10 1.83
CA LEU A 80 18.08 -13.73 0.90
C LEU A 80 18.93 -12.70 0.15
N ALA A 81 18.33 -11.61 -0.33
CA ALA A 81 19.04 -10.51 -0.97
C ALA A 81 20.09 -9.88 -0.02
N LEU A 82 19.70 -9.62 1.23
CA LEU A 82 20.61 -9.11 2.26
C LEU A 82 21.75 -10.08 2.60
N LYS A 83 21.50 -11.39 2.59
CA LYS A 83 22.50 -12.41 2.96
C LYS A 83 23.46 -12.78 1.84
N THR A 84 22.99 -12.78 0.60
CA THR A 84 23.78 -13.27 -0.53
C THR A 84 24.59 -12.18 -1.19
N GLY A 85 24.24 -10.90 -1.00
CA GLY A 85 24.80 -9.80 -1.79
C GLY A 85 24.55 -9.96 -3.29
N GLU A 86 23.76 -10.97 -3.66
CA GLU A 86 23.33 -11.27 -5.00
C GLU A 86 22.07 -10.42 -5.20
N GLU A 87 22.11 -9.51 -6.17
CA GLU A 87 20.99 -8.68 -6.60
C GLU A 87 19.91 -9.53 -7.28
N LYS A 88 19.47 -10.61 -6.62
CA LYS A 88 18.10 -11.07 -6.83
C LYS A 88 17.24 -9.93 -6.31
N GLY A 89 16.82 -9.09 -7.24
CA GLY A 89 16.07 -7.88 -6.99
C GLY A 89 14.99 -8.10 -5.93
N LEU A 90 14.70 -7.05 -5.16
CA LEU A 90 13.65 -7.07 -4.14
C LEU A 90 12.30 -7.57 -4.72
N CYS A 91 12.13 -7.40 -6.04
CA CYS A 91 10.98 -7.80 -6.81
C CYS A 91 11.23 -9.01 -7.72
N PRO A 92 10.16 -9.73 -8.11
CA PRO A 92 10.22 -10.72 -9.20
C PRO A 92 10.86 -10.16 -10.47
N ALA A 93 11.35 -11.06 -11.33
CA ALA A 93 11.86 -10.66 -12.64
C ALA A 93 10.80 -9.90 -13.44
N GLY A 94 11.21 -8.80 -14.07
CA GLY A 94 10.31 -7.91 -14.82
C GLY A 94 9.60 -6.86 -13.96
N LEU A 95 9.85 -6.80 -12.66
CA LEU A 95 9.28 -5.77 -11.78
C LEU A 95 10.40 -4.98 -11.08
N GLU A 96 10.15 -3.69 -10.89
CA GLU A 96 11.02 -2.76 -10.19
C GLU A 96 10.53 -2.48 -8.78
N ALA A 97 11.46 -2.32 -7.84
CA ALA A 97 11.13 -2.05 -6.44
C ALA A 97 11.07 -0.54 -6.19
N CYS A 98 9.85 -0.01 -6.07
CA CYS A 98 9.59 1.41 -5.86
C CYS A 98 9.27 1.70 -4.39
N SER A 99 9.72 2.84 -3.90
CA SER A 99 9.55 3.27 -2.51
C SER A 99 8.12 3.70 -2.24
N VAL A 100 7.51 3.19 -1.17
CA VAL A 100 6.17 3.62 -0.76
C VAL A 100 6.29 4.81 0.18
N LEU A 101 5.77 5.96 -0.24
CA LEU A 101 5.77 7.18 0.57
C LEU A 101 5.11 6.94 1.94
N GLY A 102 5.71 7.50 2.99
CA GLY A 102 5.20 7.40 4.35
C GLY A 102 5.49 6.07 5.06
N ILE A 103 6.13 5.10 4.39
CA ILE A 103 6.50 3.80 4.99
C ILE A 103 8.03 3.63 4.91
N PRO A 104 8.78 3.92 6.00
CA PRO A 104 10.24 3.77 6.01
C PRO A 104 10.68 2.34 5.66
N GLY A 105 11.46 2.20 4.58
CA GLY A 105 11.92 0.90 4.07
C GLY A 105 10.81 0.00 3.50
N GLY A 106 9.61 0.57 3.32
CA GLY A 106 8.51 -0.01 2.57
C GLY A 106 8.72 0.14 1.08
N TYR A 107 8.38 -0.89 0.33
CA TYR A 107 8.50 -0.89 -1.12
C TYR A 107 7.36 -1.70 -1.73
N GLU A 108 7.03 -1.37 -2.96
CA GLU A 108 6.14 -2.12 -3.81
C GLU A 108 6.86 -2.53 -5.10
N CYS A 109 6.32 -3.55 -5.76
CA CYS A 109 6.89 -4.08 -6.99
C CYS A 109 5.99 -3.68 -8.15
N LEU A 110 6.47 -2.74 -8.97
CA LEU A 110 5.73 -2.19 -10.09
C LEU A 110 6.29 -2.70 -11.42
N ASP A 111 5.41 -2.85 -12.41
CA ASP A 111 5.79 -2.98 -13.81
C ASP A 111 5.87 -1.58 -14.41
N THR A 112 7.05 -0.97 -14.34
CA THR A 112 7.28 0.41 -14.79
C THR A 112 7.13 0.59 -16.30
N ALA A 113 6.94 -0.50 -17.06
CA ALA A 113 6.61 -0.44 -18.48
C ALA A 113 5.12 -0.17 -18.75
N SER A 114 4.25 -0.35 -17.76
CA SER A 114 2.80 -0.23 -17.93
C SER A 114 2.07 0.53 -16.80
N GLU A 115 2.79 0.93 -15.74
CA GLU A 115 2.25 1.68 -14.61
C GLU A 115 2.23 3.19 -14.92
N LEU A 116 1.11 3.86 -14.63
CA LEU A 116 0.84 5.25 -15.02
C LEU A 116 1.58 6.26 -14.15
N GLU A 117 1.71 6.00 -12.84
CA GLU A 117 2.27 6.94 -11.86
C GLU A 117 3.80 6.82 -11.74
N SER A 118 4.38 5.75 -12.27
CA SER A 118 5.80 5.37 -12.29
C SER A 118 6.17 4.79 -13.66
N CYS A 119 5.81 5.51 -14.72
CA CYS A 119 6.11 5.10 -16.08
C CYS A 119 7.58 5.31 -16.41
N GLY A 120 8.24 4.30 -16.97
CA GLY A 120 9.66 4.33 -17.35
C GLY A 120 10.65 4.18 -16.18
N GLY A 121 10.16 4.07 -14.95
CA GLY A 121 10.96 3.86 -13.74
C GLY A 121 10.18 4.20 -12.47
N CYS A 122 10.78 4.07 -11.29
CA CYS A 122 10.08 4.46 -10.06
C CYS A 122 9.96 5.98 -9.91
N LEU A 123 8.75 6.48 -9.61
CA LEU A 123 8.53 7.87 -9.21
C LEU A 123 9.31 8.21 -7.92
N HIS A 124 9.32 7.26 -6.99
CA HIS A 124 10.09 7.32 -5.75
C HIS A 124 11.09 6.17 -5.67
N GLN A 125 12.38 6.48 -5.79
CA GLN A 125 13.44 5.49 -5.70
C GLN A 125 13.65 5.04 -4.25
N LEU A 126 14.13 3.80 -4.07
CA LEU A 126 14.57 3.32 -2.76
C LEU A 126 15.85 4.01 -2.33
N ASP A 127 16.03 4.18 -1.02
CA ASP A 127 17.25 4.74 -0.45
C ASP A 127 18.51 4.02 -0.98
N GLY A 128 19.40 4.79 -1.63
CA GLY A 128 20.65 4.27 -2.22
C GLY A 128 20.56 3.88 -3.70
N GLN A 129 19.38 3.90 -4.32
CA GLN A 129 19.24 3.94 -5.78
C GLN A 129 19.20 5.42 -6.20
N THR A 130 20.20 5.87 -6.96
CA THR A 130 20.30 7.25 -7.45
C THR A 130 20.71 7.26 -8.92
N SER A 131 20.03 6.46 -9.73
CA SER A 131 20.19 6.56 -11.18
C SER A 131 19.13 7.52 -11.71
N PRO A 132 19.49 8.76 -12.10
CA PRO A 132 18.55 9.71 -12.71
C PRO A 132 18.05 9.23 -14.08
N ALA A 133 18.69 8.22 -14.69
CA ALA A 133 18.28 7.64 -15.96
C ALA A 133 16.99 6.78 -15.88
N ASN A 134 16.56 6.39 -14.68
CA ASN A 134 15.38 5.56 -14.45
C ASN A 134 14.38 6.24 -13.51
N GLN A 135 14.33 7.58 -13.50
CA GLN A 135 13.31 8.28 -12.73
C GLN A 135 11.99 8.20 -13.49
N GLY A 136 11.01 7.55 -12.87
CA GLY A 136 9.67 7.45 -13.41
C GLY A 136 8.98 8.79 -13.52
N VAL A 137 8.00 8.85 -14.40
CA VAL A 137 7.10 9.99 -14.55
C VAL A 137 5.67 9.57 -14.25
N ASP A 138 4.88 10.51 -13.74
CA ASP A 138 3.44 10.34 -13.61
C ASP A 138 2.77 10.84 -14.91
N CYS A 139 2.29 9.91 -15.73
CA CYS A 139 1.62 10.23 -16.98
C CYS A 139 0.29 10.98 -16.75
N GLN A 140 -0.30 10.94 -15.55
CA GLN A 140 -1.56 11.63 -15.27
C GLN A 140 -1.39 13.14 -15.14
N GLU A 141 -0.16 13.63 -14.93
CA GLU A 141 0.16 15.05 -14.79
C GLU A 141 0.63 15.70 -16.12
N VAL A 142 0.51 15.00 -17.26
CA VAL A 142 0.92 15.52 -18.57
C VAL A 142 -0.01 16.64 -19.04
N PRO A 143 0.50 17.86 -19.31
CA PRO A 143 -0.33 18.98 -19.77
C PRO A 143 -1.00 18.74 -21.13
N GLY A 144 -2.23 19.21 -21.29
CA GLY A 144 -2.96 19.17 -22.55
C GLY A 144 -3.56 17.81 -22.89
N VAL A 145 -3.53 16.85 -21.96
CA VAL A 145 -4.11 15.51 -22.11
C VAL A 145 -5.27 15.34 -21.14
N PRO A 146 -6.50 15.04 -21.60
CA PRO A 146 -7.63 14.84 -20.71
C PRO A 146 -7.46 13.57 -19.87
N VAL A 147 -8.12 13.55 -18.70
CA VAL A 147 -8.08 12.39 -17.80
C VAL A 147 -8.54 11.13 -18.53
N GLY A 148 -7.69 10.10 -18.48
CA GLY A 148 -7.96 8.83 -19.15
C GLY A 148 -7.74 8.86 -20.67
N ALA A 149 -7.04 9.88 -21.19
CA ALA A 149 -6.58 9.94 -22.58
C ALA A 149 -5.06 9.72 -22.73
N ILE A 150 -4.43 9.12 -21.72
CA ILE A 150 -3.01 8.78 -21.69
C ILE A 150 -2.79 7.37 -21.13
N THR A 151 -1.72 6.72 -21.57
CA THR A 151 -1.30 5.42 -21.07
C THR A 151 0.21 5.37 -20.89
N CYS A 152 0.70 4.40 -20.12
CA CYS A 152 2.12 4.04 -20.12
C CYS A 152 2.29 2.81 -21.01
N GLN A 153 3.06 2.95 -22.07
CA GLN A 153 3.37 1.86 -23.00
C GLN A 153 4.89 1.74 -23.15
N ASP A 154 5.42 0.55 -22.85
CA ASP A 154 6.86 0.25 -22.92
C ASP A 154 7.76 1.25 -22.15
N GLY A 155 7.22 1.84 -21.08
CA GLY A 155 7.91 2.82 -20.24
C GLY A 155 7.85 4.26 -20.77
N GLU A 156 6.99 4.55 -21.75
CA GLU A 156 6.77 5.87 -22.32
C GLU A 156 5.30 6.30 -22.15
N CYS A 157 5.06 7.56 -21.79
CA CYS A 157 3.72 8.10 -21.73
C CYS A 157 3.21 8.38 -23.15
N GLU A 158 2.12 7.71 -23.54
CA GLU A 158 1.50 7.88 -24.86
C GLU A 158 0.07 8.40 -24.71
N ALA A 159 -0.17 9.60 -25.22
CA ALA A 159 -1.49 10.20 -25.32
C ALA A 159 -2.25 9.66 -26.53
N PHE A 160 -3.55 9.42 -26.36
CA PHE A 160 -4.48 9.02 -27.43
C PHE A 160 -5.62 10.03 -27.63
N GLY A 161 -5.62 11.13 -26.87
CA GLY A 161 -6.48 12.28 -27.06
C GLY A 161 -5.87 13.51 -26.39
N CYS A 162 -6.19 14.70 -26.89
CA CYS A 162 -5.72 15.97 -26.35
C CYS A 162 -6.91 16.86 -25.98
N ASP A 163 -6.68 17.81 -25.09
CA ASP A 163 -7.65 18.85 -24.72
C ASP A 163 -7.83 19.85 -25.88
N ASP A 164 -8.91 20.64 -25.81
CA ASP A 164 -9.16 21.70 -26.78
C ASP A 164 -7.97 22.68 -26.85
N GLY A 165 -7.51 23.00 -28.06
CA GLY A 165 -6.34 23.85 -28.29
C GLY A 165 -5.00 23.11 -28.32
N TYR A 166 -5.03 21.77 -28.25
CA TYR A 166 -3.87 20.91 -28.43
C TYR A 166 -4.08 19.94 -29.60
N ALA A 167 -3.02 19.71 -30.37
CA ALA A 167 -2.98 18.73 -31.45
C ALA A 167 -2.17 17.49 -31.03
N LEU A 168 -2.70 16.31 -31.34
CA LEU A 168 -2.02 15.03 -31.12
C LEU A 168 -1.01 14.76 -32.23
N VAL A 169 0.27 14.64 -31.87
CA VAL A 169 1.38 14.32 -32.78
C VAL A 169 2.25 13.26 -32.13
N ASP A 170 2.37 12.09 -32.77
CA ASP A 170 3.21 10.97 -32.32
C ASP A 170 3.00 10.55 -30.85
N GLY A 171 1.76 10.59 -30.36
CA GLY A 171 1.44 10.22 -28.97
C GLY A 171 1.65 11.36 -27.96
N TYR A 172 1.90 12.59 -28.42
CA TYR A 172 2.10 13.77 -27.59
C TYR A 172 1.13 14.90 -27.96
N CYS A 173 0.74 15.69 -26.98
CA CYS A 173 -0.12 16.86 -27.19
C CYS A 173 0.71 18.15 -27.25
N PHE A 174 0.52 18.93 -28.31
CA PHE A 174 1.19 20.23 -28.51
C PHE A 174 0.16 21.33 -28.68
N GLU A 175 0.39 22.50 -28.07
CA GLU A 175 -0.47 23.68 -28.27
C GLU A 175 -0.51 24.07 -29.76
N GLU A 176 -1.71 24.37 -30.26
CA GLU A 176 -1.94 24.87 -31.62
C GLU A 176 -1.57 26.36 -31.79
#